data_AF-Q6Y225-F1
#
_entry.id   AF-Q6Y225-F1
#
_cell.length_a   1.000
_cell.length_b   1.000
_cell.length_c   1.000
_cell.angle_alpha   90.00
_cell.angle_beta   90.00
_cell.angle_gamma   90.00
#
_symmetry.space_group_name_H-M   'P 1'
#
loop_
_entity.id
_entity.type
_entity.pdbx_description
1 polymer ?
#
loop_
_entity_poly.entity_id
_entity_poly.type
_entity_poly.pdbx_seq_one_letter_code
_entity_poly.pdbx_strand_id
1 'polypeptide(L)'
;ARGNKALTTQIKNYLTQIGPDWVKKYVDYGRSSLLRTELPSGSLLQKTPSSPVSCHATGFYPDRAALFWRKDGEELHEEVDHGEILPNHDGTFQMSVDLKLSSVTPEDWKKYDCVFQLAGVNEDKITKRDKAVIRTNEDNKTTIAIVAGVVMGLVLIAAMGFMAYKIKKANCASSSDNDSKKSEQSDQSEQSEQSEQKKTLLMETSSA
;
A
#
# COMPACT_ATOMS: atom_id res chain seq x y z
N ALA A 1 -36.63 28.03 57.15
CA ALA A 1 -35.36 28.77 57.37
C ALA A 1 -34.25 27.96 58.09
N ARG A 2 -34.55 27.11 59.10
CA ARG A 2 -33.51 26.43 59.92
C ARG A 2 -32.79 25.24 59.23
N GLY A 3 -33.48 24.50 58.35
CA GLY A 3 -32.89 23.40 57.56
C GLY A 3 -31.79 23.85 56.59
N ASN A 4 -31.94 25.04 55.98
CA ASN A 4 -30.94 25.60 55.07
C ASN A 4 -29.61 25.87 55.77
N LYS A 5 -29.64 26.33 57.03
CA LYS A 5 -28.41 26.67 57.77
C LYS A 5 -27.56 25.45 58.11
N ALA A 6 -28.19 24.34 58.50
CA ALA A 6 -27.48 23.08 58.79
C ALA A 6 -26.83 22.49 57.53
N LEU A 7 -27.58 22.48 56.41
CA LEU A 7 -27.08 22.06 55.11
C LEU A 7 -25.91 22.93 54.64
N THR A 8 -26.02 24.25 54.74
CA THR A 8 -24.93 25.18 54.38
C THR A 8 -23.67 24.93 55.21
N THR A 9 -23.80 24.66 56.51
CA THR A 9 -22.65 24.32 57.37
C THR A 9 -21.97 23.02 56.94
N GLN A 10 -22.75 21.99 56.60
CA GLN A 10 -22.19 20.71 56.13
C GLN A 10 -21.47 20.85 54.80
N ILE A 11 -22.07 21.56 53.83
CA ILE A 11 -21.42 21.85 52.54
C ILE A 11 -20.13 22.64 52.76
N LYS A 12 -20.15 23.65 53.62
CA LYS A 12 -18.96 24.44 53.95
C LYS A 12 -17.86 23.56 54.55
N ASN A 13 -18.19 22.70 55.51
CA ASN A 13 -17.21 21.78 56.11
C ASN A 13 -16.65 20.80 55.08
N TYR A 14 -17.49 20.27 54.19
CA TYR A 14 -17.04 19.37 53.13
C TYR A 14 -16.09 20.07 52.16
N LEU A 15 -16.44 21.24 51.64
CA LEU A 15 -15.63 21.96 50.66
C LEU A 15 -14.31 22.51 51.23
N THR A 16 -14.27 22.86 52.52
CA THR A 16 -13.10 23.52 53.13
C THR A 16 -12.16 22.58 53.87
N GLN A 17 -12.62 21.40 54.30
CA GLN A 17 -11.81 20.45 55.06
C GLN A 17 -11.75 19.10 54.34
N ILE A 18 -12.89 18.43 54.22
CA ILE A 18 -12.95 17.03 53.76
C ILE A 18 -12.51 16.90 52.30
N GLY A 19 -13.01 17.75 51.41
CA GLY A 19 -12.70 17.76 49.98
C GLY A 19 -11.20 17.92 49.72
N PRO A 20 -10.54 18.98 50.23
CA PRO A 20 -9.09 19.16 50.12
C PRO A 20 -8.29 17.97 50.66
N ASP A 21 -8.68 17.40 51.81
CA ASP A 21 -8.02 16.23 52.38
C ASP A 21 -8.09 15.00 51.46
N TRP A 22 -9.26 14.76 50.85
CA TRP A 22 -9.42 13.70 49.85
C TRP A 22 -8.59 13.96 48.60
N VAL A 23 -8.58 15.19 48.07
CA VAL A 23 -7.76 15.55 46.90
C VAL A 23 -6.29 15.30 47.19
N LYS A 24 -5.77 15.74 48.35
CA LYS A 24 -4.39 15.49 48.77
C LYS A 24 -4.09 13.99 48.80
N LYS A 25 -4.97 13.20 49.43
CA LYS A 25 -4.84 11.75 49.50
C LYS A 25 -4.81 11.09 48.12
N TYR A 26 -5.66 11.51 47.19
CA TYR A 26 -5.67 10.98 45.81
C TYR A 26 -4.43 11.38 45.01
N VAL A 27 -3.94 12.62 45.16
CA VAL A 27 -2.68 13.06 44.56
C VAL A 27 -1.51 12.24 45.11
N ASP A 28 -1.48 11.97 46.42
CA ASP A 28 -0.44 11.16 47.05
C ASP A 28 -0.49 9.70 46.55
N TYR A 29 -1.68 9.11 46.42
CA TYR A 29 -1.84 7.76 45.86
C TYR A 29 -1.48 7.67 44.37
N GLY A 30 -1.86 8.67 43.57
CA GLY A 30 -1.63 8.70 42.13
C GLY A 30 -0.29 9.30 41.73
N ARG A 31 0.58 9.64 42.69
CA ARG A 31 1.76 10.48 42.47
C ARG A 31 2.68 9.96 41.36
N SER A 32 2.92 8.66 41.31
CA SER A 32 3.76 8.04 40.27
C SER A 32 3.17 8.22 38.87
N SER A 33 1.84 8.17 38.75
CA SER A 33 1.14 8.32 37.47
C SER A 33 0.96 9.78 37.07
N LEU A 34 0.73 10.67 38.03
CA LEU A 34 0.51 12.12 37.80
C LEU A 34 1.81 12.87 37.50
N LEU A 35 2.93 12.45 38.10
CA LEU A 35 4.25 13.08 37.92
C LEU A 35 5.12 12.36 36.89
N ARG A 36 4.58 11.36 36.19
CA ARG A 36 5.32 10.73 35.10
C ARG A 36 5.56 11.73 33.98
N THR A 37 6.62 11.50 33.23
CA THR A 37 6.97 12.28 32.06
C THR A 37 7.27 11.31 30.95
N GLU A 38 6.53 11.44 29.86
CA GLU A 38 6.68 10.59 28.69
C GLU A 38 6.94 11.49 27.48
N LEU A 39 8.03 11.21 26.77
CA LEU A 39 8.41 11.91 25.55
C LEU A 39 7.80 11.19 24.35
N PRO A 40 7.38 11.91 23.31
CA PRO A 40 6.67 11.31 22.20
C PRO A 40 7.61 10.51 21.30
N SER A 41 6.99 9.61 20.55
CA SER A 41 7.50 9.16 19.26
C SER A 41 7.04 10.12 18.17
N GLY A 42 7.99 10.62 17.37
CA GLY A 42 7.74 11.53 16.26
C GLY A 42 7.79 10.82 14.90
N SER A 43 6.93 11.22 13.96
CA SER A 43 6.96 10.77 12.58
C SER A 43 6.56 11.88 11.61
N LEU A 44 7.07 11.80 10.38
CA LEU A 44 6.65 12.66 9.28
C LEU A 44 5.77 11.85 8.33
N LEU A 45 4.56 12.36 8.07
CA LEU A 45 3.53 11.69 7.28
C LEU A 45 3.20 12.58 6.07
N GLN A 46 3.07 11.96 4.91
CA GLN A 46 2.70 12.66 3.68
C GLN A 46 1.79 11.75 2.85
N LYS A 47 0.61 12.22 2.48
CA LYS A 47 -0.38 11.41 1.76
C LYS A 47 -0.02 11.22 0.27
N THR A 48 0.37 12.31 -0.40
CA THR A 48 0.84 12.34 -1.79
C THR A 48 1.99 13.35 -1.91
N PRO A 49 2.83 13.31 -2.97
CA PRO A 49 3.93 14.26 -3.14
C PRO A 49 3.53 15.74 -3.14
N SER A 50 2.27 16.04 -3.45
CA SER A 50 1.69 17.40 -3.41
C SER A 50 0.92 17.74 -2.14
N SER A 51 0.66 16.74 -1.27
CA SER A 51 -0.02 16.97 0.01
C SER A 51 0.92 17.62 1.02
N PRO A 52 0.39 18.40 1.97
CA PRO A 52 1.17 18.87 3.11
C PRO A 52 1.89 17.72 3.83
N VAL A 53 3.02 18.04 4.44
CA VAL A 53 3.74 17.11 5.30
C VAL A 53 3.32 17.33 6.74
N SER A 54 2.70 16.32 7.32
CA SER A 54 2.28 16.33 8.71
C SER A 54 3.41 15.82 9.59
N CYS A 55 3.87 16.64 10.52
CA CYS A 55 4.67 16.14 11.63
C CYS A 55 3.72 15.67 12.73
N HIS A 56 3.84 14.41 13.13
CA HIS A 56 2.98 13.79 14.12
C HIS A 56 3.79 13.35 15.33
N ALA A 57 3.37 13.74 16.53
CA ALA A 57 3.96 13.33 17.79
C ALA A 57 2.91 12.61 18.64
N THR A 58 3.21 11.42 19.15
CA THR A 58 2.28 10.61 19.97
C THR A 58 2.99 9.90 21.10
N GLY A 59 2.27 9.60 22.18
CA GLY A 59 2.81 8.92 23.36
C GLY A 59 3.47 9.86 24.36
N PHE A 60 3.08 11.14 24.40
CA PHE A 60 3.61 12.10 25.38
C PHE A 60 2.67 12.33 26.55
N TYR A 61 3.23 12.70 27.70
CA TYR A 61 2.50 13.08 28.91
C TYR A 61 3.35 14.02 29.78
N PRO A 62 2.79 15.11 30.33
CA PRO A 62 1.38 15.54 30.31
C PRO A 62 0.97 16.21 28.99
N ASP A 63 -0.26 16.74 28.91
CA ASP A 63 -0.85 17.38 27.71
C ASP A 63 -0.26 18.76 27.38
N ARG A 64 0.55 19.35 28.26
CA ARG A 64 1.14 20.66 28.03
C ARG A 64 2.42 20.55 27.20
N ALA A 65 2.28 20.67 25.90
CA ALA A 65 3.38 20.58 24.95
C ALA A 65 3.19 21.53 23.75
N ALA A 66 4.27 21.73 22.99
CA ALA A 66 4.28 22.46 21.72
C ALA A 66 4.90 21.59 20.62
N LEU A 67 4.37 21.70 19.41
CA LEU A 67 4.91 21.06 18.21
C LEU A 67 4.89 22.08 17.07
N PHE A 68 6.05 22.31 16.47
CA PHE A 68 6.21 23.34 15.44
C PHE A 68 7.33 22.97 14.46
N TRP A 69 7.30 23.61 13.30
CA TRP A 69 8.34 23.47 12.29
C TRP A 69 9.41 24.54 12.46
N ARG A 70 10.68 24.17 12.26
CA ARG A 70 11.80 25.10 12.10
C ARG A 70 12.38 24.99 10.71
N LYS A 71 12.83 26.11 10.14
CA LYS A 71 13.70 26.17 8.95
C LYS A 71 15.00 26.86 9.33
N ASP A 72 16.14 26.21 9.09
CA ASP A 72 17.47 26.74 9.42
C ASP A 72 17.60 27.18 10.90
N GLY A 73 16.84 26.56 11.79
CA GLY A 73 16.81 26.86 13.23
C GLY A 73 15.77 27.89 13.67
N GLU A 74 15.09 28.56 12.74
CA GLU A 74 14.03 29.55 13.04
C GLU A 74 12.64 28.93 12.94
N GLU A 75 11.76 29.23 13.90
CA GLU A 75 10.39 28.72 13.93
C GLU A 75 9.51 29.33 12.83
N LEU A 76 8.81 28.47 12.10
CA LEU A 76 7.87 28.85 11.06
C LEU A 76 6.49 29.10 11.65
N HIS A 77 5.98 30.30 11.41
CA HIS A 77 4.64 30.70 11.84
C HIS A 77 3.66 30.81 10.65
N GLU A 78 4.19 30.98 9.44
CA GLU A 78 3.43 30.96 8.20
C GLU A 78 3.53 29.58 7.55
N GLU A 79 2.54 29.23 6.71
CA GLU A 79 2.52 27.98 5.94
C GLU A 79 2.47 26.68 6.78
N VAL A 80 2.22 26.82 8.08
CA VAL A 80 1.97 25.74 9.02
C VAL A 80 0.51 25.74 9.49
N ASP A 81 -0.03 24.56 9.75
CA ASP A 81 -1.36 24.38 10.35
C ASP A 81 -1.24 23.47 11.58
N HIS A 82 -1.64 23.97 12.75
CA HIS A 82 -1.51 23.25 14.01
C HIS A 82 -2.78 22.44 14.29
N GLY A 83 -2.61 21.13 14.46
CA GLY A 83 -3.67 20.25 14.93
C GLY A 83 -3.95 20.40 16.43
N GLU A 84 -5.05 19.79 16.85
CA GLU A 84 -5.42 19.72 18.26
C GLU A 84 -4.59 18.68 19.02
N ILE A 85 -4.55 18.81 20.35
CA ILE A 85 -4.03 17.79 21.24
C ILE A 85 -5.14 16.77 21.51
N LEU A 86 -4.91 15.52 21.08
CA LEU A 86 -5.88 14.44 21.20
C LEU A 86 -5.42 13.42 22.26
N PRO A 87 -6.32 12.91 23.10
CA PRO A 87 -5.98 11.87 24.07
C PRO A 87 -5.88 10.48 23.41
N ASN A 88 -4.95 9.67 23.90
CA ASN A 88 -4.82 8.25 23.58
C ASN A 88 -5.50 7.37 24.64
N HIS A 89 -5.76 6.11 24.28
CA HIS A 89 -6.40 5.13 25.16
C HIS A 89 -5.56 4.70 26.37
N ASP A 90 -4.23 4.89 26.31
CA ASP A 90 -3.26 4.58 27.36
C ASP A 90 -3.04 5.75 28.35
N GLY A 91 -3.75 6.86 28.16
CA GLY A 91 -3.62 8.06 28.98
C GLY A 91 -2.45 8.97 28.59
N THR A 92 -1.82 8.75 27.43
CA THR A 92 -0.91 9.70 26.78
C THR A 92 -1.67 10.59 25.79
N PHE A 93 -0.95 11.49 25.11
CA PHE A 93 -1.51 12.42 24.13
C PHE A 93 -0.79 12.32 22.78
N GLN A 94 -1.45 12.86 21.76
CA GLN A 94 -0.92 13.02 20.42
C GLN A 94 -1.29 14.39 19.84
N MET A 95 -0.47 14.90 18.92
CA MET A 95 -0.75 16.13 18.17
C MET A 95 -0.01 16.13 16.84
N SER A 96 -0.40 17.00 15.91
CA SER A 96 0.27 17.17 14.63
C SER A 96 0.40 18.62 14.19
N VAL A 97 1.37 18.90 13.33
CA VAL A 97 1.51 20.19 12.65
C VAL A 97 1.87 19.98 11.18
N ASP A 98 1.07 20.56 10.30
CA ASP A 98 1.15 20.34 8.86
C ASP A 98 1.92 21.47 8.18
N LEU A 99 2.97 21.14 7.43
CA LEU A 99 3.75 22.07 6.61
C LEU A 99 3.26 22.03 5.16
N LYS A 100 2.86 23.18 4.62
CA LYS A 100 2.51 23.32 3.19
C LYS A 100 3.76 23.26 2.32
N LEU A 101 3.66 22.59 1.18
CA LEU A 101 4.79 22.38 0.26
C LEU A 101 4.95 23.46 -0.80
N SER A 102 4.11 24.50 -0.80
CA SER A 102 4.13 25.56 -1.81
C SER A 102 5.47 26.30 -1.92
N SER A 103 6.22 26.39 -0.81
CA SER A 103 7.49 27.11 -0.70
C SER A 103 8.70 26.18 -0.53
N VAL A 104 8.46 24.87 -0.53
CA VAL A 104 9.46 23.86 -0.17
C VAL A 104 10.04 23.23 -1.42
N THR A 105 11.30 23.52 -1.71
CA THR A 105 12.04 22.80 -2.74
C THR A 105 12.62 21.50 -2.19
N PRO A 106 12.76 20.43 -3.01
CA PRO A 106 13.41 19.19 -2.60
C PRO A 106 14.81 19.39 -2.00
N GLU A 107 15.54 20.40 -2.48
CA GLU A 107 16.88 20.77 -2.05
C GLU A 107 16.88 21.38 -0.64
N ASP A 108 15.87 22.18 -0.32
CA ASP A 108 15.74 22.87 0.97
C ASP A 108 15.16 21.98 2.07
N TRP A 109 14.65 20.80 1.75
CA TRP A 109 13.98 19.93 2.72
C TRP A 109 14.84 19.56 3.94
N LYS A 110 16.16 19.47 3.79
CA LYS A 110 17.09 19.19 4.90
C LYS A 110 17.23 20.34 5.90
N LYS A 111 16.75 21.52 5.54
CA LYS A 111 16.76 22.71 6.39
C LYS A 111 15.56 22.73 7.34
N TYR A 112 14.54 21.90 7.07
CA TYR A 112 13.34 21.80 7.88
C TYR A 112 13.48 20.69 8.91
N ASP A 113 13.22 21.03 10.17
CA ASP A 113 13.14 20.09 11.28
C ASP A 113 11.83 20.32 12.03
N CYS A 114 11.15 19.26 12.44
CA CYS A 114 9.99 19.37 13.32
C CYS A 114 10.43 19.20 14.79
N VAL A 115 9.99 20.10 15.66
CA VAL A 115 10.45 20.17 17.04
C VAL A 115 9.26 20.02 17.98
N PHE A 116 9.39 19.08 18.92
CA PHE A 116 8.48 18.88 20.02
C PHE A 116 9.11 19.37 21.33
N GLN A 117 8.34 20.12 22.11
CA GLN A 117 8.72 20.61 23.44
C GLN A 117 7.66 20.24 24.47
N LEU A 118 8.08 19.53 25.52
CA LEU A 118 7.21 19.19 26.65
C LEU A 118 7.40 20.21 27.77
N ALA A 119 6.32 20.77 28.29
CA ALA A 119 6.41 21.77 29.35
C ALA A 119 7.05 21.19 30.61
N GLY A 120 8.01 21.93 31.18
CA GLY A 120 8.74 21.51 32.37
C GLY A 120 9.90 20.54 32.09
N VAL A 121 10.16 20.21 30.82
CA VAL A 121 11.32 19.43 30.39
C VAL A 121 12.22 20.31 29.53
N ASN A 122 13.51 20.40 29.89
CA ASN A 122 14.49 21.21 29.18
C ASN A 122 15.16 20.42 28.03
N GLU A 123 14.39 19.62 27.30
CA GLU A 123 14.87 18.79 26.20
C GLU A 123 13.93 18.90 24.99
N ASP A 124 14.47 19.39 23.88
CA ASP A 124 13.77 19.42 22.59
C ASP A 124 13.84 18.03 21.94
N LYS A 125 12.68 17.47 21.56
CA LYS A 125 12.63 16.28 20.70
C LYS A 125 12.54 16.71 19.24
N ILE A 126 13.66 16.57 18.54
CA ILE A 126 13.75 16.95 17.13
C ILE A 126 13.48 15.73 16.25
N THR A 127 12.42 15.80 15.46
CA THR A 127 12.11 14.82 14.41
C THR A 127 12.67 15.36 13.10
N LYS A 128 13.85 14.88 12.73
CA LYS A 128 14.43 15.12 11.40
C LYS A 128 13.85 14.13 10.41
N ARG A 129 13.86 14.49 9.13
CA ARG A 129 13.56 13.53 8.07
C ARG A 129 14.54 12.35 8.16
N ASP A 130 14.04 11.17 8.51
CA ASP A 130 14.80 9.96 8.27
C ASP A 130 14.95 9.77 6.75
N LYS A 131 16.17 9.48 6.28
CA LYS A 131 16.51 9.49 4.85
C LYS A 131 15.85 8.33 4.09
N ALA A 132 15.10 7.48 4.77
CA ALA A 132 14.37 6.36 4.23
C ALA A 132 12.88 6.46 4.61
N VAL A 133 12.02 6.26 3.61
CA VAL A 133 10.59 6.01 3.73
C VAL A 133 9.71 7.25 3.96
N ILE A 134 9.57 8.07 2.91
CA ILE A 134 8.21 8.53 2.59
C ILE A 134 7.40 7.26 2.35
N ARG A 135 6.50 6.89 3.27
CA ARG A 135 5.46 5.89 2.98
C ARG A 135 4.44 6.54 2.07
N THR A 136 4.78 6.71 0.80
CA THR A 136 3.78 7.01 -0.22
C THR A 136 2.93 5.75 -0.36
N ASN A 137 1.68 5.83 0.08
CA ASN A 137 0.62 4.98 -0.48
C ASN A 137 0.33 5.49 -1.91
N GLU A 138 1.35 5.53 -2.76
CA GLU A 138 1.12 5.80 -4.17
C GLU A 138 0.30 4.63 -4.70
N ASP A 139 -0.93 4.94 -5.11
CA ASP A 139 -1.74 4.02 -5.89
C ASP A 139 -0.90 3.58 -7.08
N ASN A 140 -0.37 2.36 -6.99
CA ASN A 140 0.57 1.74 -7.93
C ASN A 140 -0.10 1.42 -9.28
N LYS A 141 -0.99 2.29 -9.78
CA LYS A 141 -1.68 2.14 -11.07
C LYS A 141 -0.70 1.95 -12.22
N THR A 142 0.44 2.63 -12.19
CA THR A 142 1.51 2.50 -13.19
C THR A 142 2.18 1.13 -13.11
N THR A 143 2.56 0.67 -11.91
CA THR A 143 3.15 -0.66 -11.70
C THR A 143 2.16 -1.77 -12.08
N ILE A 144 0.89 -1.65 -11.70
CA ILE A 144 -0.18 -2.59 -12.07
C ILE A 144 -0.38 -2.60 -13.59
N ALA A 145 -0.38 -1.44 -14.25
CA ALA A 145 -0.52 -1.36 -15.71
C ALA A 145 0.66 -1.99 -16.45
N ILE A 146 1.89 -1.81 -15.97
CA ILE A 146 3.09 -2.43 -16.55
C ILE A 146 3.03 -3.94 -16.40
N VAL A 147 2.72 -4.44 -15.20
CA VAL A 147 2.61 -5.89 -14.95
C VAL A 147 1.50 -6.51 -15.80
N ALA A 148 0.33 -5.85 -15.90
CA ALA A 148 -0.76 -6.30 -16.75
C ALA A 148 -0.35 -6.33 -18.24
N GLY A 149 0.38 -5.31 -18.72
CA GLY A 149 0.89 -5.26 -20.09
C GLY A 149 1.89 -6.38 -20.41
N VAL A 150 2.83 -6.66 -19.50
CA VAL A 150 3.82 -7.74 -19.67
C VAL A 150 3.14 -9.10 -19.71
N VAL A 151 2.21 -9.37 -18.78
CA VAL A 151 1.48 -10.64 -18.75
C VAL A 151 0.68 -10.84 -20.04
N MET A 152 0.01 -9.79 -20.52
CA MET A 152 -0.76 -9.85 -21.76
C MET A 152 0.13 -10.09 -22.98
N GLY A 153 1.29 -9.45 -23.05
CA GLY A 153 2.29 -9.68 -24.11
C GLY A 153 2.80 -11.12 -24.13
N LEU A 154 3.13 -11.70 -22.97
CA LEU A 154 3.61 -13.09 -22.88
C LEU A 154 2.54 -14.10 -23.32
N VAL A 155 1.27 -13.87 -22.97
CA VAL A 155 0.15 -14.73 -23.38
C VAL A 155 -0.03 -14.70 -24.90
N LEU A 156 0.04 -13.51 -25.51
CA LEU A 156 -0.06 -13.37 -26.97
C LEU A 156 1.10 -14.06 -27.70
N ILE A 157 2.32 -13.93 -27.20
CA ILE A 157 3.51 -14.60 -27.76
C ILE A 157 3.36 -16.12 -27.67
N ALA A 158 2.92 -16.64 -26.52
CA ALA A 158 2.69 -18.07 -26.34
C ALA A 158 1.59 -18.61 -27.27
N ALA A 159 0.49 -17.85 -27.44
CA ALA A 159 -0.59 -18.22 -28.35
C ALA A 159 -0.13 -18.24 -29.81
N MET A 160 0.61 -17.23 -30.26
CA MET A 160 1.18 -17.20 -31.61
C MET A 160 2.16 -18.36 -31.83
N GLY A 161 3.02 -18.66 -30.84
CA GLY A 161 3.94 -19.79 -30.89
C GLY A 161 3.22 -21.14 -30.97
N PHE A 162 2.13 -21.32 -30.21
CA PHE A 162 1.32 -22.53 -30.23
C PHE A 162 0.59 -22.71 -31.58
N MET A 163 0.03 -21.62 -32.13
CA MET A 163 -0.61 -21.64 -33.45
C MET A 163 0.40 -21.96 -34.56
N ALA A 164 1.58 -21.34 -34.54
CA ALA A 164 2.66 -21.65 -35.49
C ALA A 164 3.14 -23.10 -35.37
N TYR A 165 3.26 -23.62 -34.14
CA TYR A 165 3.59 -25.03 -33.89
C TYR A 165 2.55 -25.99 -34.47
N LYS A 166 1.25 -25.67 -34.32
CA LYS A 166 0.15 -26.46 -34.88
C LYS A 166 0.16 -26.46 -36.41
N ILE A 167 0.39 -25.30 -37.03
CA ILE A 167 0.51 -25.17 -38.50
C ILE A 167 1.71 -25.97 -39.02
N LYS A 168 2.88 -25.86 -38.37
CA LYS A 168 4.06 -26.64 -38.75
C LYS A 168 3.83 -28.14 -38.60
N LYS A 169 3.17 -28.58 -37.53
CA LYS A 169 2.81 -30.00 -37.32
C LYS A 169 1.81 -30.49 -38.37
N ALA A 170 0.85 -29.67 -38.79
CA ALA A 170 -0.08 -30.01 -39.87
C ALA A 170 0.61 -30.12 -41.23
N ASN A 171 1.62 -29.27 -41.51
CA ASN A 171 2.42 -29.36 -42.73
C ASN A 171 3.36 -30.58 -42.72
N CYS A 172 3.84 -31.03 -41.57
CA CYS A 172 4.57 -32.30 -41.46
C CYS A 172 3.63 -33.52 -41.58
N ALA A 173 2.37 -33.43 -41.14
CA ALA A 173 1.37 -34.48 -41.35
C ALA A 173 0.95 -34.58 -42.83
N SER A 174 0.84 -33.45 -43.54
CA SER A 174 0.54 -33.42 -44.98
C SER A 174 1.70 -33.89 -45.87
N SER A 175 2.91 -34.03 -45.33
CA SER A 175 4.07 -34.57 -46.07
C SER A 175 4.13 -36.10 -46.03
N SER A 176 3.29 -36.78 -45.25
CA SER A 176 3.22 -38.24 -45.21
C SER A 176 2.07 -38.83 -46.04
N ASP A 177 1.16 -38.00 -46.58
CA ASP A 177 -0.01 -38.47 -47.35
C ASP A 177 0.12 -38.33 -48.88
N ASN A 178 1.20 -37.75 -49.40
CA ASN A 178 1.42 -37.60 -50.85
C ASN A 178 2.34 -38.66 -51.49
N ASP A 179 2.92 -39.57 -50.71
CA ASP A 179 3.75 -40.68 -51.25
C ASP A 179 2.97 -41.97 -51.52
N SER A 180 1.74 -42.14 -51.00
CA SER A 180 0.94 -43.35 -51.21
C SER A 180 -0.03 -43.32 -52.40
N LYS A 181 -0.18 -42.20 -53.12
CA LYS A 181 -1.10 -42.12 -54.27
C LYS A 181 -0.47 -42.22 -55.65
N LYS A 182 0.84 -42.47 -55.75
CA LYS A 182 1.53 -42.65 -57.03
C LYS A 182 1.75 -44.13 -57.42
N SER A 183 1.54 -45.08 -56.51
CA SER A 183 1.75 -46.51 -56.78
C SER A 183 0.51 -47.30 -57.20
N GLU A 184 -0.71 -46.79 -57.00
CA GLU A 184 -1.94 -47.54 -57.36
C GLU A 184 -2.44 -47.25 -58.78
N GLN A 185 -1.88 -46.25 -59.48
CA GLN A 185 -2.37 -45.87 -60.81
C GLN A 185 -1.56 -46.48 -61.98
N SER A 186 -0.41 -47.13 -61.74
CA SER A 186 0.27 -47.93 -62.79
C SER A 186 -0.25 -49.36 -62.89
N ASP A 187 -0.72 -49.94 -61.78
CA ASP A 187 -1.13 -51.36 -61.76
C ASP A 187 -2.55 -51.57 -62.30
N GLN A 188 -3.38 -50.52 -62.32
CA GLN A 188 -4.77 -50.63 -62.74
C GLN A 188 -4.99 -50.45 -64.25
N SER A 189 -4.04 -49.82 -64.97
CA SER A 189 -4.06 -49.75 -66.44
C SER A 189 -3.54 -51.03 -67.11
N GLU A 190 -2.60 -51.74 -66.48
CA GLU A 190 -2.09 -53.02 -67.01
C GLU A 190 -3.05 -54.21 -66.75
N GLN A 191 -3.84 -54.16 -65.67
CA GLN A 191 -4.85 -55.18 -65.38
C GLN A 191 -6.14 -55.06 -66.21
N SER A 192 -6.50 -53.85 -66.68
CA SER A 192 -7.66 -53.69 -67.58
C SER A 192 -7.40 -54.26 -68.97
N GLU A 193 -6.18 -54.11 -69.52
CA GLU A 193 -5.81 -54.65 -70.84
C GLU A 193 -5.67 -56.18 -70.84
N GLN A 194 -5.16 -56.79 -69.76
CA GLN A 194 -5.08 -58.25 -69.65
C GLN A 194 -6.45 -58.92 -69.42
N SER A 195 -7.42 -58.23 -68.81
CA SER A 195 -8.76 -58.77 -68.59
C SER A 195 -9.61 -58.80 -69.87
N GLU A 196 -9.38 -57.88 -70.81
CA GLU A 196 -10.02 -57.89 -72.13
C GLU A 196 -9.37 -58.90 -73.08
N GLN A 197 -8.03 -59.02 -73.11
CA GLN A 197 -7.36 -60.02 -73.96
C GLN A 197 -7.70 -61.47 -73.55
N LYS A 198 -7.98 -61.74 -72.27
CA LYS A 198 -8.39 -63.06 -71.78
C LYS A 198 -9.87 -63.39 -72.05
N LYS A 199 -10.71 -62.37 -72.31
CA LYS A 199 -12.11 -62.57 -72.74
C LYS A 199 -12.23 -62.85 -74.24
N THR A 200 -11.32 -62.33 -75.06
CA THR A 200 -11.30 -62.60 -76.51
C THR A 200 -10.78 -64.01 -76.85
N LEU A 201 -9.87 -64.58 -76.05
CA LEU A 201 -9.35 -65.94 -76.29
C LEU A 201 -10.29 -67.06 -75.81
N LEU A 202 -11.25 -66.76 -74.93
CA LEU A 202 -12.22 -67.76 -74.42
C LEU A 202 -13.52 -67.82 -75.24
N MET A 203 -13.71 -66.96 -76.24
CA MET A 203 -14.87 -67.01 -77.15
C MET A 203 -14.59 -67.65 -78.51
N GLU A 204 -13.33 -67.94 -78.88
CA GLU A 204 -13.00 -68.61 -80.16
C GLU A 204 -12.57 -70.09 -80.04
N THR A 205 -12.57 -70.68 -78.83
CA THR A 205 -12.30 -72.12 -78.65
C THR A 205 -13.38 -72.79 -77.81
N SER A 206 -14.62 -72.84 -78.32
CA SER A 206 -15.58 -73.96 -78.16
C SER A 206 -16.92 -73.69 -78.88
N SER A 207 -16.89 -73.00 -80.03
CA SER A 207 -17.85 -73.20 -81.13
C SER A 207 -17.05 -73.70 -82.33
N ALA A 208 -16.62 -74.96 -82.23
CA ALA A 208 -16.25 -75.85 -83.33
C ALA A 208 -16.40 -77.28 -82.80
#